data_AF-A0A4R6E3B8-F1
#
_entry.id   AF-A0A4R6E3B8-F1
#
_cell.length_a   1.000
_cell.length_b   1.000
_cell.length_c   1.000
_cell.angle_alpha   90.00
_cell.angle_beta   90.00
_cell.angle_gamma   90.00
#
_symmetry.space_group_name_H-M   'P 1'
#
loop_
_entity.id
_entity.type
_entity.pdbx_description
1 polymer ?
#
loop_
_entity_poly.entity_id
_entity_poly.type
_entity_poly.pdbx_seq_one_letter_code
_entity_poly.pdbx_strand_id
1 'polypeptide(L)'
;MRELLWVGIAILLLYGAWQLLRALAAGRRRAQESLRPARREAPAEEGGEDGEDDEEGFDYAPVARPLPPPAATGIPPAAPAPPTAAASAPAGPDAFQLELELQRMRREVAGLRAALEVQQGEIGGLHESVRLLREQLESAAATPAGAPQYTEALVFARRGLPAELIAERCDISVAEAELVRSLAARGEDAQR
;
A
#
# COMPACT_ATOMS: atom_id res chain seq x y z
N MET A 1 20.12 -31.72 -19.48
CA MET A 1 20.10 -30.43 -18.76
C MET A 1 18.90 -29.56 -19.14
N ARG A 2 18.57 -29.37 -20.42
CA ARG A 2 17.35 -28.66 -20.86
C ARG A 2 16.04 -29.22 -20.27
N GLU A 3 15.89 -30.55 -20.23
CA GLU A 3 14.72 -31.21 -19.63
C GLU A 3 14.55 -30.90 -18.13
N LEU A 4 15.65 -30.80 -17.38
CA LEU A 4 15.60 -30.44 -15.95
C LEU A 4 15.20 -28.98 -15.72
N LEU A 5 15.60 -28.08 -16.62
CA LEU A 5 15.17 -26.68 -16.59
C LEU A 5 13.66 -26.55 -16.87
N TRP A 6 13.14 -27.28 -17.86
CA TRP A 6 11.70 -27.29 -18.16
C TRP A 6 10.87 -27.88 -17.03
N VAL A 7 11.34 -28.96 -16.40
CA VAL A 7 10.69 -29.53 -15.20
C VAL A 7 10.71 -28.54 -14.04
N GLY A 8 11.83 -27.84 -13.81
CA GLY A 8 11.93 -26.80 -12.78
C GLY A 8 10.96 -25.63 -13.01
N ILE A 9 10.89 -25.12 -14.25
CA ILE A 9 9.95 -24.06 -14.63
C ILE A 9 8.50 -24.53 -14.47
N ALA A 10 8.18 -25.75 -14.91
CA ALA A 10 6.83 -26.31 -14.76
C ALA A 10 6.42 -26.43 -13.30
N ILE A 11 7.32 -26.89 -12.41
CA ILE A 11 7.07 -26.95 -10.96
C ILE A 11 6.85 -25.55 -10.39
N LEU A 12 7.65 -24.57 -10.80
CA LEU A 12 7.53 -23.20 -10.31
C LEU A 12 6.19 -22.55 -10.73
N LEU A 13 5.78 -22.77 -11.98
CA LEU A 13 4.49 -22.30 -12.50
C LEU A 13 3.32 -22.99 -11.80
N LEU A 14 3.41 -24.31 -11.59
CA LEU A 14 2.39 -25.07 -10.86
C LEU A 14 2.25 -24.57 -9.42
N TYR A 15 3.37 -24.31 -8.76
CA TYR A 15 3.42 -23.78 -7.40
C TYR A 15 2.85 -22.36 -7.32
N GLY A 16 3.23 -21.49 -8.26
CA GLY A 16 2.70 -20.13 -8.37
C GLY A 16 1.19 -20.11 -8.62
N ALA A 17 0.70 -20.95 -9.54
CA ALA A 17 -0.73 -21.11 -9.80
C ALA A 17 -1.49 -21.63 -8.57
N TRP A 18 -0.91 -22.58 -7.83
CA TRP A 18 -1.50 -23.11 -6.60
C TRP A 18 -1.55 -22.06 -5.48
N GLN A 19 -0.49 -21.26 -5.32
CA GLN A 19 -0.46 -20.13 -4.37
C GLN A 19 -1.51 -19.08 -4.73
N LEU A 20 -1.65 -18.73 -6.01
CA LEU A 20 -2.65 -17.78 -6.49
C LEU A 20 -4.08 -18.29 -6.25
N LEU A 21 -4.34 -19.57 -6.55
CA LEU A 21 -5.62 -20.23 -6.26
C LEU A 21 -5.92 -20.25 -4.76
N ARG A 22 -4.91 -20.48 -3.91
CA ARG A 22 -5.06 -20.47 -2.45
C ARG A 22 -5.36 -19.06 -1.93
N ALA A 23 -4.70 -18.04 -2.47
CA ALA A 23 -4.95 -16.64 -2.12
C ALA A 23 -6.37 -16.22 -2.53
N LEU A 24 -6.81 -16.59 -3.73
CA LEU A 24 -8.18 -16.34 -4.22
C LEU A 24 -9.22 -17.14 -3.43
N ALA A 25 -8.93 -18.38 -3.03
CA ALA A 25 -9.82 -19.19 -2.20
C ALA A 25 -9.94 -18.61 -0.78
N ALA A 26 -8.86 -18.09 -0.20
CA ALA A 26 -8.89 -17.41 1.09
C ALA A 26 -9.66 -16.08 1.03
N GLY A 27 -9.49 -15.31 -0.07
CA GLY A 27 -10.26 -14.10 -0.34
C GLY A 27 -11.74 -14.38 -0.54
N ARG A 28 -12.10 -15.43 -1.30
CA ARG A 28 -13.49 -15.88 -1.48
C ARG A 28 -14.15 -16.33 -0.19
N ARG A 29 -13.42 -17.00 0.72
CA ARG A 29 -13.95 -17.39 2.04
C ARG A 29 -14.25 -16.17 2.92
N ARG A 30 -13.36 -15.18 2.94
CA ARG A 30 -13.60 -13.90 3.63
C ARG A 30 -14.76 -13.11 3.01
N ALA A 31 -14.87 -13.12 1.68
CA ALA A 31 -16.00 -12.52 0.97
C ALA A 31 -17.32 -13.25 1.22
N GLN A 32 -17.30 -14.58 1.35
CA GLN A 32 -18.47 -15.38 1.74
C GLN A 32 -18.88 -15.16 3.20
N GLU A 33 -17.91 -14.89 4.08
CA GLU A 33 -18.15 -14.54 5.48
C GLU A 33 -18.76 -13.13 5.60
N SER A 34 -18.34 -12.17 4.76
CA SER A 34 -18.96 -10.85 4.65
C SER A 34 -20.30 -10.85 3.90
N LEU A 35 -20.53 -11.81 3.00
CA LEU A 35 -21.83 -12.08 2.33
C LEU A 35 -22.74 -12.99 3.17
N ARG A 36 -22.37 -13.27 4.41
CA ARG A 36 -23.26 -13.84 5.42
C ARG A 36 -23.90 -12.78 6.34
N PRO A 37 -24.40 -11.61 5.88
CA PRO A 37 -25.32 -10.84 6.69
C PRO A 37 -26.74 -11.40 6.50
N ALA A 38 -27.50 -11.39 7.59
CA ALA A 38 -28.95 -11.28 7.57
C ALA A 38 -29.80 -12.42 6.93
N ARG A 39 -29.59 -13.69 7.33
CA ARG A 39 -30.72 -14.66 7.39
C ARG A 39 -31.35 -14.77 8.78
N ARG A 40 -31.23 -13.72 9.58
CA ARG A 40 -32.05 -13.49 10.77
C ARG A 40 -32.43 -12.01 10.80
N GLU A 41 -33.71 -11.80 10.57
CA GLU A 41 -34.52 -10.63 10.92
C GLU A 41 -34.37 -9.39 10.02
N ALA A 42 -35.28 -9.32 9.04
CA ALA A 42 -35.83 -8.06 8.53
C ALA A 42 -37.20 -7.83 9.21
N PRO A 43 -37.56 -6.56 9.44
CA PRO A 43 -38.78 -6.06 8.82
C PRO A 43 -38.51 -4.78 8.00
N ALA A 44 -39.40 -4.60 7.03
CA ALA A 44 -39.44 -3.55 6.03
C ALA A 44 -39.79 -2.19 6.62
N GLU A 45 -39.35 -1.11 5.97
CA GLU A 45 -40.16 0.09 5.70
C GLU A 45 -39.57 0.79 4.47
N GLU A 46 -40.47 1.19 3.58
CA GLU A 46 -40.24 1.97 2.36
C GLU A 46 -40.14 3.47 2.68
N GLY A 47 -39.58 4.26 1.76
CA GLY A 47 -39.73 5.72 1.77
C GLY A 47 -38.58 6.40 1.06
N GLY A 48 -38.74 6.65 -0.24
CA GLY A 48 -37.88 7.57 -0.99
C GLY A 48 -38.37 9.01 -0.85
N GLU A 49 -37.48 9.96 -1.12
CA GLU A 49 -37.73 11.13 -1.97
C GLU A 49 -36.41 11.87 -2.23
N ASP A 50 -36.34 12.44 -3.44
CA ASP A 50 -35.20 13.05 -4.10
C ASP A 50 -34.81 14.45 -3.57
N GLY A 51 -33.59 14.87 -3.91
CA GLY A 51 -33.14 16.27 -3.97
C GLY A 51 -32.50 16.79 -2.66
N GLU A 52 -31.39 17.51 -2.64
CA GLU A 52 -30.63 18.24 -3.64
C GLU A 52 -29.14 18.23 -3.23
N ASP A 53 -28.25 18.31 -4.22
CA ASP A 53 -26.83 18.59 -4.03
C ASP A 53 -26.66 19.98 -3.40
N ASP A 54 -26.28 20.03 -2.13
CA ASP A 54 -25.63 21.20 -1.54
C ASP A 54 -24.18 20.83 -1.20
N GLU A 55 -23.26 21.25 -2.06
CA GLU A 55 -21.83 21.31 -1.77
C GLU A 55 -21.58 22.34 -0.65
N GLU A 56 -21.86 21.98 0.60
CA GLU A 56 -21.37 22.74 1.75
C GLU A 56 -19.91 22.37 2.02
N GLY A 57 -19.02 23.29 1.65
CA GLY A 57 -17.61 23.23 1.96
C GLY A 57 -17.37 22.95 3.44
N PHE A 58 -16.73 21.82 3.72
CA PHE A 58 -16.32 21.41 5.06
C PHE A 58 -15.26 22.38 5.62
N ASP A 59 -15.69 23.42 6.31
CA ASP A 59 -14.82 24.27 7.13
C ASP A 59 -14.58 23.61 8.50
N TYR A 60 -13.54 22.79 8.58
CA TYR A 60 -13.17 22.00 9.77
C TYR A 60 -12.36 22.81 10.82
N ALA A 61 -12.26 24.15 10.71
CA ALA A 61 -11.48 24.94 11.66
C ALA A 61 -12.35 25.47 12.83
N PRO A 62 -12.05 25.15 14.11
CA PRO A 62 -12.77 25.73 15.23
C PRO A 62 -12.45 27.22 15.36
N VAL A 63 -13.40 28.09 15.01
CA VAL A 63 -13.27 29.55 15.18
C VAL A 63 -13.37 29.89 16.67
N ALA A 64 -12.27 30.40 17.25
CA ALA A 64 -12.23 30.84 18.64
C ALA A 64 -13.17 32.03 18.85
N ARG A 65 -14.14 31.87 19.77
CA ARG A 65 -15.07 32.94 20.16
C ARG A 65 -14.29 34.07 20.86
N PRO A 66 -14.46 35.35 20.47
CA PRO A 66 -13.82 36.45 21.19
C PRO A 66 -14.43 36.59 22.59
N LEU A 67 -13.55 36.65 23.59
CA LEU A 67 -13.88 36.86 25.00
C LEU A 67 -14.45 38.29 25.19
N PRO A 68 -15.62 38.47 25.84
CA PRO A 68 -16.13 39.80 26.13
C PRO A 68 -15.17 40.57 27.06
N PRO A 69 -15.06 41.91 26.91
CA PRO A 69 -14.18 42.72 27.76
C PRO A 69 -14.63 42.67 29.23
N PRO A 70 -13.70 42.83 30.19
CA PRO A 70 -14.04 42.78 31.61
C PRO A 70 -15.01 43.91 31.95
N ALA A 71 -16.27 43.55 32.21
CA ALA A 71 -17.25 44.47 32.74
C ALA A 71 -16.74 44.99 34.08
N ALA A 72 -16.59 46.31 34.17
CA ALA A 72 -16.19 47.02 35.37
C ALA A 72 -17.06 46.59 36.55
N THR A 73 -16.40 46.27 37.66
CA THR A 73 -16.96 45.88 38.94
C THR A 73 -17.82 47.02 39.51
N GLY A 74 -19.10 47.03 39.16
CA GLY A 74 -20.15 47.72 39.92
C GLY A 74 -20.97 46.66 40.64
N ILE A 75 -20.85 46.58 41.95
CA ILE A 75 -21.69 45.71 42.79
C ILE A 75 -22.93 46.52 43.20
N PRO A 76 -24.13 46.24 42.66
CA PRO A 76 -25.37 46.57 43.38
C PRO A 76 -25.69 45.44 44.39
N PRO A 77 -26.29 45.77 45.55
CA PRO A 77 -26.46 44.85 46.65
C PRO A 77 -27.47 43.73 46.34
N ALA A 78 -27.16 42.56 46.90
CA ALA A 78 -27.89 41.32 46.79
C ALA A 78 -29.37 41.44 47.19
N ALA A 79 -30.25 41.00 46.28
CA ALA A 79 -31.58 40.52 46.61
C ALA A 79 -31.58 38.98 46.48
N PRO A 80 -32.27 38.23 47.35
CA PRO A 80 -32.20 36.76 47.36
C PRO A 80 -32.99 36.20 46.18
N ALA A 81 -32.28 35.79 45.13
CA ALA A 81 -32.85 34.96 44.08
C ALA A 81 -32.93 33.50 44.59
N PRO A 82 -34.00 32.75 44.24
CA PRO A 82 -34.23 31.37 44.69
C PRO A 82 -33.06 30.48 44.27
N PRO A 83 -32.86 29.30 44.91
CA PRO A 83 -31.80 28.39 44.50
C PRO A 83 -31.95 28.17 43.00
N THR A 84 -30.98 28.67 42.23
CA THR A 84 -30.85 28.35 40.82
C THR A 84 -30.90 26.85 40.77
N ALA A 85 -32.05 26.36 40.29
CA ALA A 85 -32.25 24.99 39.91
C ALA A 85 -30.96 24.60 39.22
N ALA A 86 -30.29 23.60 39.81
CA ALA A 86 -29.24 22.89 39.15
C ALA A 86 -29.68 22.79 37.68
N ALA A 87 -28.91 23.41 36.78
CA ALA A 87 -29.03 23.11 35.37
C ALA A 87 -28.48 21.69 35.18
N SER A 88 -29.12 20.71 35.81
CA SER A 88 -29.31 19.41 35.24
C SER A 88 -30.20 19.65 34.02
N ALA A 89 -29.55 20.09 32.93
CA ALA A 89 -30.01 19.78 31.60
C ALA A 89 -30.41 18.30 31.59
N PRO A 90 -31.46 17.90 30.88
CA PRO A 90 -31.89 16.51 30.92
C PRO A 90 -30.68 15.66 30.54
N ALA A 91 -30.17 14.91 31.52
CA ALA A 91 -29.38 13.72 31.29
C ALA A 91 -30.37 12.71 30.67
N GLY A 92 -30.79 13.04 29.46
CA GLY A 92 -31.73 12.30 28.65
C GLY A 92 -30.98 11.32 27.76
N PRO A 93 -31.72 10.48 27.01
CA PRO A 93 -31.19 9.45 26.14
C PRO A 93 -30.05 9.92 25.21
N ASP A 94 -30.02 11.19 24.82
CA ASP A 94 -28.99 11.79 23.95
C ASP A 94 -27.58 11.81 24.56
N ALA A 95 -27.44 12.05 25.87
CA ALA A 95 -26.12 12.07 26.51
C ALA A 95 -25.47 10.68 26.54
N PHE A 96 -26.30 9.65 26.75
CA PHE A 96 -25.88 8.25 26.71
C PHE A 96 -25.57 7.80 25.27
N GLN A 97 -26.36 8.22 24.30
CA GLN A 97 -26.10 7.94 22.88
C GLN A 97 -24.77 8.56 22.43
N LEU A 98 -24.51 9.82 22.78
CA LEU A 98 -23.24 10.49 22.48
C LEU A 98 -22.05 9.78 23.14
N GLU A 99 -22.21 9.29 24.38
CA GLU A 99 -21.16 8.53 25.06
C GLU A 99 -20.87 7.19 24.35
N LEU A 100 -21.92 6.50 23.90
CA LEU A 100 -21.76 5.26 23.14
C LEU A 100 -21.09 5.50 21.78
N GLU A 101 -21.48 6.57 21.08
CA GLU A 101 -20.84 6.98 19.83
C GLU A 101 -19.37 7.35 20.04
N LEU A 102 -19.04 8.10 21.09
CA LEU A 102 -17.65 8.39 21.44
C LEU A 102 -16.85 7.12 21.73
N GLN A 103 -17.44 6.16 22.45
CA GLN A 103 -16.79 4.87 22.71
C GLN A 103 -16.58 4.07 21.40
N ARG A 104 -17.57 4.07 20.52
CA ARG A 104 -17.47 3.43 19.20
C ARG A 104 -16.37 4.05 18.34
N MET A 105 -16.37 5.37 18.22
CA MET A 105 -15.35 6.12 17.47
C MET A 105 -13.95 5.89 18.04
N ARG A 106 -13.79 5.90 19.37
CA ARG A 106 -12.50 5.58 20.02
C ARG A 106 -12.03 4.17 19.67
N ARG A 107 -12.95 3.21 19.61
CA ARG A 107 -12.62 1.83 19.25
C ARG A 107 -12.24 1.70 17.77
N GLU A 108 -12.94 2.40 16.89
CA GLU A 108 -12.63 2.46 15.46
C GLU A 108 -11.26 3.11 15.22
N VAL A 109 -10.97 4.25 15.89
CA VAL A 109 -9.66 4.91 15.85
C VAL A 109 -8.54 3.99 16.37
N ALA A 110 -8.78 3.25 17.46
CA ALA A 110 -7.81 2.29 17.96
C ALA A 110 -7.55 1.15 16.95
N GLY A 111 -8.61 0.66 16.29
CA GLY A 111 -8.49 -0.33 15.21
C GLY A 111 -7.70 0.17 14.01
N LEU A 112 -7.95 1.40 13.56
CA LEU A 112 -7.21 2.02 12.47
C LEU A 112 -5.73 2.22 12.81
N ARG A 113 -5.42 2.65 14.04
CA ARG A 113 -4.02 2.78 14.50
C ARG A 113 -3.29 1.44 14.48
N ALA A 114 -3.93 0.37 14.97
CA ALA A 114 -3.36 -0.97 14.92
C ALA A 114 -3.12 -1.45 13.47
N ALA A 115 -4.05 -1.17 12.56
CA ALA A 115 -3.88 -1.48 11.14
C ALA A 115 -2.70 -0.71 10.51
N LEU A 116 -2.54 0.58 10.85
CA LEU A 116 -1.40 1.39 10.40
C LEU A 116 -0.07 0.85 10.94
N GLU A 117 0.00 0.43 12.20
CA GLU A 117 1.20 -0.17 12.77
C GLU A 117 1.60 -1.45 12.02
N VAL A 118 0.63 -2.31 11.69
CA VAL A 118 0.87 -3.52 10.88
C VAL A 118 1.40 -3.15 9.49
N GLN A 119 0.75 -2.20 8.81
CA GLN A 119 1.18 -1.75 7.47
C GLN A 119 2.58 -1.15 7.50
N GLN A 120 2.91 -0.33 8.50
CA GLN A 120 4.26 0.23 8.66
C GLN A 120 5.30 -0.88 8.87
N GLY A 121 4.95 -1.92 9.63
CA GLY A 121 5.79 -3.10 9.78
C GLY A 121 6.02 -3.85 8.46
N GLU A 122 4.96 -4.07 7.67
CA GLU A 122 5.04 -4.70 6.35
C GLU A 122 5.90 -3.89 5.37
N ILE A 123 5.71 -2.57 5.33
CA ILE A 123 6.53 -1.65 4.51
C ILE A 123 7.99 -1.71 4.92
N GLY A 124 8.27 -1.71 6.24
CA GLY A 124 9.62 -1.88 6.76
C GLY A 124 10.27 -3.19 6.32
N GLY A 125 9.53 -4.31 6.42
CA GLY A 125 9.99 -5.62 5.95
C GLY A 125 10.23 -5.67 4.44
N LEU A 126 9.36 -5.05 3.65
CA LEU A 126 9.52 -4.94 2.20
C LEU A 126 10.77 -4.12 1.84
N HIS A 127 10.97 -2.97 2.48
CA HIS A 127 12.17 -2.15 2.28
C HIS A 127 13.46 -2.92 2.61
N GLU A 128 13.47 -3.68 3.71
CA GLU A 128 14.61 -4.52 4.06
C GLU A 128 14.84 -5.62 3.02
N SER A 129 13.78 -6.28 2.56
CA SER A 129 13.90 -7.31 1.51
C SER A 129 14.47 -6.74 0.21
N VAL A 130 14.02 -5.55 -0.20
CA VAL A 130 14.55 -4.85 -1.39
C VAL A 130 16.00 -4.46 -1.18
N ARG A 131 16.38 -4.02 0.02
CA ARG A 131 17.77 -3.69 0.35
C ARG A 131 18.66 -4.93 0.22
N LEU A 132 18.27 -6.04 0.85
CA LEU A 132 19.00 -7.31 0.77
C LEU A 132 19.10 -7.83 -0.67
N LEU A 133 18.05 -7.67 -1.48
CA LEU A 133 18.08 -8.09 -2.88
C LEU A 133 19.01 -7.20 -3.71
N ARG A 134 19.03 -5.88 -3.45
CA ARG A 134 19.99 -4.97 -4.08
C ARG A 134 21.43 -5.30 -3.71
N GLU A 135 21.71 -5.59 -2.45
CA GLU A 135 23.04 -6.02 -1.99
C GLU A 135 23.47 -7.33 -2.66
N GLN A 136 22.55 -8.30 -2.79
CA GLN A 136 22.80 -9.54 -3.52
C GLN A 136 23.09 -9.28 -5.00
N LEU A 137 22.30 -8.43 -5.67
CA LEU A 137 22.54 -8.07 -7.07
C LEU A 137 23.88 -7.33 -7.25
N GLU A 138 24.23 -6.41 -6.35
CA GLU A 138 25.51 -5.70 -6.39
C GLU A 138 26.68 -6.69 -6.20
N SER A 139 26.56 -7.63 -5.26
CA SER A 139 27.58 -8.68 -5.06
C SER A 139 27.69 -9.62 -6.27
N ALA A 140 26.57 -9.92 -6.92
CA ALA A 140 26.49 -10.73 -8.13
C ALA A 140 26.91 -9.97 -9.39
N ALA A 141 26.88 -8.63 -9.39
CA ALA A 141 27.42 -7.79 -10.45
C ALA A 141 28.93 -7.59 -10.28
N ALA A 142 29.41 -7.48 -9.04
CA ALA A 142 30.83 -7.40 -8.70
C ALA A 142 31.59 -8.71 -9.01
N THR A 143 30.89 -9.85 -8.97
CA THR A 143 31.37 -11.11 -9.54
C THR A 143 30.93 -11.13 -11.00
N PRO A 144 31.81 -11.00 -12.02
CA PRO A 144 31.38 -11.15 -13.40
C PRO A 144 30.80 -12.55 -13.60
N ALA A 145 29.47 -12.66 -13.54
CA ALA A 145 28.72 -13.91 -13.69
C ALA A 145 28.62 -14.37 -15.15
N GLY A 146 29.22 -13.63 -16.08
CA GLY A 146 29.46 -14.06 -17.45
C GLY A 146 30.80 -14.77 -17.54
N ALA A 147 30.84 -15.93 -18.20
CA ALA A 147 32.10 -16.56 -18.54
C ALA A 147 33.00 -15.52 -19.25
N PRO A 148 34.30 -15.42 -18.91
CA PRO A 148 35.17 -14.31 -19.31
C PRO A 148 35.20 -14.09 -20.83
N GLN A 149 34.95 -15.15 -21.61
CA GLN A 149 34.84 -15.11 -23.06
C GLN A 149 33.75 -14.12 -23.55
N TYR A 150 32.60 -14.06 -22.88
CA TYR A 150 31.49 -13.18 -23.29
C TYR A 150 31.76 -11.71 -22.96
N THR A 151 32.46 -11.44 -21.85
CA THR A 151 32.87 -10.07 -21.48
C THR A 151 33.87 -9.53 -22.50
N GLU A 152 34.84 -10.34 -22.93
CA GLU A 152 35.79 -9.97 -23.99
C GLU A 152 35.09 -9.81 -25.34
N ALA A 153 34.16 -10.70 -25.69
CA ALA A 153 33.35 -10.61 -26.90
C ALA A 153 32.54 -9.29 -26.96
N LEU A 154 31.97 -8.86 -25.83
CA LEU A 154 31.27 -7.58 -25.73
C LEU A 154 32.19 -6.37 -25.98
N VAL A 155 33.44 -6.42 -25.50
CA VAL A 155 34.44 -5.38 -25.77
C VAL A 155 34.80 -5.33 -27.24
N PHE A 156 34.96 -6.48 -27.91
CA PHE A 156 35.22 -6.53 -29.35
C PHE A 156 34.00 -6.07 -30.17
N ALA A 157 32.79 -6.41 -29.76
CA ALA A 157 31.56 -5.96 -30.40
C ALA A 157 31.39 -4.44 -30.34
N ARG A 158 31.66 -3.81 -29.19
CA ARG A 158 31.68 -2.33 -29.03
C ARG A 158 32.76 -1.65 -29.86
N ARG A 159 33.85 -2.36 -30.18
CA ARG A 159 34.91 -1.88 -31.10
C ARG A 159 34.53 -2.06 -32.57
N GLY A 160 33.36 -2.65 -32.87
CA GLY A 160 32.86 -2.83 -34.23
C GLY A 160 33.49 -4.01 -34.98
N LEU A 161 34.04 -5.02 -34.28
CA LEU A 161 34.57 -6.21 -34.95
C LEU A 161 33.44 -7.05 -35.57
N PRO A 162 33.68 -7.72 -36.72
CA PRO A 162 32.72 -8.63 -37.34
C PRO A 162 32.54 -9.89 -36.49
N ALA A 163 31.36 -10.51 -36.58
CA ALA A 163 30.93 -11.61 -35.71
C ALA A 163 31.83 -12.85 -35.86
N GLU A 164 32.34 -13.10 -37.06
CA GLU A 164 33.24 -14.21 -37.38
C GLU A 164 34.56 -14.09 -36.61
N LEU A 165 35.15 -12.89 -36.58
CA LEU A 165 36.41 -12.65 -35.85
C LEU A 165 36.22 -12.68 -34.33
N ILE A 166 35.04 -12.32 -33.84
CA ILE A 166 34.71 -12.40 -32.41
C ILE A 166 34.55 -13.87 -31.99
N ALA A 167 33.86 -14.67 -32.81
CA ALA A 167 33.67 -16.10 -32.60
C ALA A 167 35.02 -16.85 -32.49
N GLU A 168 35.92 -16.59 -33.44
CA GLU A 168 37.26 -17.19 -33.43
C GLU A 168 38.12 -16.76 -32.25
N ARG A 169 38.06 -15.48 -31.84
CA ARG A 169 38.91 -14.97 -30.75
C ARG A 169 38.46 -15.35 -29.36
N CYS A 170 37.15 -15.47 -29.17
CA CYS A 170 36.56 -15.75 -27.86
C CYS A 170 36.15 -17.22 -27.70
N ASP A 171 36.43 -18.08 -28.68
CA ASP A 171 36.01 -19.49 -28.71
C ASP A 171 34.50 -19.65 -28.47
N ILE A 172 33.69 -18.79 -29.12
CA ILE A 172 32.22 -18.85 -29.08
C ILE A 172 31.66 -19.12 -30.48
N SER A 173 30.39 -19.54 -30.58
CA SER A 173 29.77 -19.75 -31.88
C SER A 173 29.49 -18.43 -32.61
N VAL A 174 29.43 -18.47 -33.95
CA VAL A 174 29.10 -17.30 -34.78
C VAL A 174 27.73 -16.71 -34.40
N ALA A 175 26.74 -17.57 -34.11
CA ALA A 175 25.41 -17.14 -33.68
C ALA A 175 25.44 -16.41 -32.31
N GLU A 176 26.28 -16.86 -31.38
CA GLU A 176 26.49 -16.15 -30.10
C GLU A 176 27.19 -14.81 -30.33
N ALA A 177 28.17 -14.75 -31.23
CA ALA A 177 28.85 -13.50 -31.57
C ALA A 177 27.92 -12.47 -32.24
N GLU A 178 27.00 -12.90 -33.12
CA GLU A 178 25.96 -12.04 -33.70
C GLU A 178 25.03 -11.48 -32.62
N LEU A 179 24.62 -12.33 -31.66
CA LEU A 179 23.79 -11.90 -30.54
C LEU A 179 24.51 -10.85 -29.69
N VAL A 180 25.78 -11.08 -29.35
CA VAL A 180 26.63 -10.12 -28.61
C VAL A 180 26.74 -8.79 -29.36
N ARG A 181 26.88 -8.82 -30.70
CA ARG A 181 26.90 -7.61 -31.54
C ARG A 181 25.59 -6.83 -31.49
N SER A 182 24.45 -7.54 -31.58
CA SER A 182 23.13 -6.92 -31.48
C SER A 182 22.88 -6.28 -30.11
N LEU A 183 23.38 -6.92 -29.04
CA LEU A 183 23.29 -6.42 -27.67
C LEU A 183 24.15 -5.16 -27.48
N ALA A 184 25.37 -5.16 -28.02
CA ALA A 184 26.27 -4.01 -27.98
C ALA A 184 25.69 -2.79 -28.69
N ALA A 185 25.13 -2.97 -29.89
CA ALA A 185 24.46 -1.91 -30.64
C ALA A 185 23.30 -1.29 -29.85
N ARG A 186 22.43 -2.13 -29.25
CA ARG A 186 21.30 -1.66 -28.43
C ARG A 186 21.74 -0.91 -27.17
N GLY A 187 22.88 -1.28 -26.60
CA GLY A 187 23.46 -0.61 -25.43
C GLY A 187 24.00 0.79 -25.76
N GLU A 188 24.54 0.99 -26.96
CA GLU A 188 25.01 2.29 -27.45
C GLU A 188 23.85 3.23 -27.77
N ASP A 189 22.77 2.71 -28.35
CA ASP A 189 21.54 3.48 -28.64
C ASP A 189 20.85 3.96 -27.36
N ALA A 190 20.87 3.17 -26.29
CA ALA A 190 20.28 3.55 -24.99
C ALA A 190 21.10 4.59 -24.21
N GLN A 191 22.32 4.91 -24.65
CA GLN A 191 23.23 5.85 -24.00
C GLN A 191 23.34 7.20 -24.74
N ARG A 192 22.66 7.35 -25.88
CA ARG A 192 22.53 8.60 -26.64
C ARG A 192 21.20 9.29 -26.35
#